data_AF-A0A2B8AU26-F1
#
_entry.id   AF-A0A2B8AU26-F1
#
_cell.length_a   1.000
_cell.length_b   1.000
_cell.length_c   1.000
_cell.angle_alpha   90.00
_cell.angle_beta   90.00
_cell.angle_gamma   90.00
#
_symmetry.space_group_name_H-M   'P 1'
#
loop_
_entity.id
_entity.type
_entity.pdbx_description
1 polymer ?
#
loop_
_entity_poly.entity_id
_entity_poly.type
_entity_poly.pdbx_seq_one_letter_code
_entity_poly.pdbx_strand_id
1 'polypeptide(L)'
;MGGKNDVNLTYQDMEDAAGKLKEHKEDIQRQLGQAQKFIKSLVNDGFVTEKASKKFDESYEEFSKGATEMMEGMDGMGQFLKSAASAFRNLDTELEGGLKK
;
A
#
# COMPACT_ATOMS: atom_id res chain seq x y z
N MET A 1 -23.02 25.19 11.41
CA MET A 1 -23.06 24.39 10.17
C MET A 1 -21.61 24.08 9.81
N GLY A 2 -21.22 22.81 9.90
CA GLY A 2 -19.82 22.39 9.74
C GLY A 2 -19.35 22.63 8.31
N GLY A 3 -18.39 23.53 8.14
CA GLY A 3 -17.59 23.58 6.93
C GLY A 3 -16.89 22.24 6.82
N LYS A 4 -17.31 21.45 5.82
CA LYS A 4 -16.50 20.33 5.35
C LYS A 4 -15.15 20.93 5.03
N ASN A 5 -14.09 20.41 5.65
CA ASN A 5 -12.74 20.63 5.16
C ASN A 5 -12.71 19.97 3.78
N ASP A 6 -13.16 20.71 2.77
CA ASP A 6 -12.89 20.38 1.37
C ASP A 6 -11.38 20.51 1.25
N VAL A 7 -10.69 19.40 1.51
CA VAL A 7 -9.26 19.29 1.30
C VAL A 7 -9.08 19.59 -0.18
N ASN A 8 -8.61 20.80 -0.51
CA ASN A 8 -8.14 21.16 -1.83
C ASN A 8 -6.88 20.33 -2.10
N LEU A 9 -7.07 19.04 -2.35
CA LEU A 9 -6.03 18.12 -2.79
C LEU A 9 -5.60 18.56 -4.18
N THR A 10 -4.40 19.13 -4.25
CA THR A 10 -3.78 19.46 -5.54
C THR A 10 -3.33 18.18 -6.23
N TYR A 11 -3.08 18.23 -7.54
CA TYR A 11 -2.47 17.09 -8.24
C TYR A 11 -1.09 16.74 -7.63
N GLN A 12 -0.38 17.71 -7.04
CA GLN A 12 0.90 17.47 -6.38
C GLN A 12 0.71 16.67 -5.09
N ASP A 13 -0.30 17.01 -4.28
CA ASP A 13 -0.61 16.26 -3.05
C ASP A 13 -0.96 14.80 -3.35
N MET A 14 -1.65 14.55 -4.47
CA MET A 14 -1.99 13.20 -4.93
C MET A 14 -0.75 12.40 -5.36
N GLU A 15 0.16 13.01 -6.13
CA GLU A 15 1.43 12.39 -6.52
C GLU A 15 2.30 12.08 -5.30
N ASP A 16 2.40 13.02 -4.35
CA ASP A 16 3.15 12.85 -3.11
C ASP A 16 2.56 11.72 -2.25
N ALA A 17 1.23 11.67 -2.13
CA ALA A 17 0.55 10.59 -1.42
C ALA A 17 0.76 9.23 -2.09
N ALA A 18 0.72 9.16 -3.43
CA ALA A 18 1.03 7.94 -4.17
C ALA A 18 2.48 7.49 -3.96
N GLY A 19 3.43 8.44 -3.91
CA GLY A 19 4.83 8.18 -3.57
C GLY A 19 4.98 7.57 -2.17
N LYS A 20 4.38 8.20 -1.16
CA LYS A 20 4.39 7.71 0.23
C LYS A 20 3.80 6.32 0.39
N LEU A 21 2.69 6.02 -0.29
CA LEU A 21 2.09 4.68 -0.27
C LEU A 21 3.05 3.62 -0.84
N LYS A 22 3.79 3.96 -1.90
CA LYS A 22 4.79 3.07 -2.47
C LYS A 22 5.94 2.81 -1.48
N GLU A 23 6.47 3.86 -0.85
CA GLU A 23 7.52 3.74 0.17
C GLU A 23 7.07 2.86 1.34
N HIS A 24 5.87 3.12 1.89
CA HIS A 24 5.31 2.31 2.97
C HIS A 24 5.10 0.85 2.57
N LYS A 25 4.67 0.58 1.33
CA LYS A 25 4.55 -0.79 0.81
C LYS A 25 5.91 -1.51 0.84
N GLU A 26 6.96 -0.85 0.34
CA GLU A 26 8.31 -1.42 0.30
C GLU A 26 8.84 -1.68 1.73
N ASP A 27 8.58 -0.78 2.67
CA ASP A 27 8.97 -0.94 4.07
C ASP A 27 8.30 -2.14 4.72
N ILE A 28 6.98 -2.27 4.52
CA ILE A 28 6.18 -3.37 5.05
C ILE A 28 6.63 -4.69 4.42
N GLN A 29 6.86 -4.73 3.11
CA GLN A 29 7.39 -5.91 2.43
C GLN A 29 8.73 -6.37 3.03
N ARG A 30 9.63 -5.44 3.38
CA ARG A 30 10.89 -5.78 4.06
C ARG A 30 10.66 -6.33 5.46
N GLN A 31 9.77 -5.72 6.26
CA GLN A 31 9.46 -6.19 7.61
C GLN A 31 8.81 -7.58 7.60
N LEU A 32 7.87 -7.82 6.68
CA LEU A 32 7.25 -9.12 6.47
C LEU A 32 8.31 -10.18 6.15
N GLY A 33 9.21 -9.91 5.21
CA GLY A 33 10.28 -10.85 4.86
C GLY A 33 11.24 -11.15 6.03
N GLN A 34 11.47 -10.19 6.93
CA GLN A 34 12.25 -10.42 8.15
C GLN A 34 11.51 -11.30 9.15
N ALA A 35 10.22 -11.02 9.40
CA ALA A 35 9.38 -11.82 10.28
C ALA A 35 9.31 -13.27 9.79
N GLN A 36 9.12 -13.48 8.49
CA GLN A 36 9.09 -14.79 7.87
C GLN A 36 10.38 -15.60 8.09
N LYS A 37 11.54 -14.96 7.93
CA LYS A 37 12.84 -15.61 8.15
C LYS A 37 13.06 -15.99 9.61
N PHE A 38 12.73 -15.10 10.54
CA PHE A 38 12.86 -15.35 11.98
C PHE A 38 12.01 -16.55 12.40
N ILE A 39 10.75 -16.53 11.98
CA ILE A 39 9.80 -17.62 12.17
C ILE A 39 10.36 -18.95 11.66
N LYS A 40 10.87 -18.98 10.43
CA LYS A 40 11.41 -20.20 9.82
C LYS A 40 12.62 -20.75 10.59
N SER A 41 13.45 -19.87 11.16
CA SER A 41 14.56 -20.28 12.03
C SER A 41 14.05 -21.02 13.26
N LEU A 42 13.05 -20.47 13.97
CA LEU A 42 12.50 -21.09 15.18
C LEU A 42 11.95 -22.49 14.92
N VAL A 43 11.26 -22.69 13.78
CA VAL A 43 10.73 -24.01 13.39
C VAL A 43 11.87 -24.98 13.08
N ASN A 44 12.87 -24.54 12.31
CA ASN A 44 14.03 -25.37 11.96
C ASN A 44 14.89 -25.75 13.17
N ASP A 45 15.00 -24.87 14.17
CA ASP A 45 15.75 -25.09 15.40
C ASP A 45 15.04 -26.05 16.38
N GLY A 46 13.91 -26.63 15.97
CA GLY A 46 13.22 -27.71 16.70
C GLY A 46 12.26 -27.22 17.79
N PHE A 47 11.83 -25.96 17.73
CA PHE A 47 10.99 -25.35 18.77
C PHE A 47 9.54 -25.86 18.80
N VAL A 48 9.10 -26.58 17.76
CA VAL A 48 7.71 -27.06 17.60
C VAL A 48 7.63 -28.56 17.40
N THR A 49 6.62 -29.18 18.03
CA THR A 49 6.22 -30.57 17.80
C THR A 49 5.49 -30.71 16.46
N GLU A 50 5.41 -31.90 15.85
CA GLU A 50 4.74 -32.13 14.54
C GLU A 50 3.35 -31.46 14.41
N LYS A 51 2.51 -31.55 15.45
CA LYS A 51 1.18 -30.93 15.44
C LYS A 51 1.21 -29.41 15.55
N ALA A 52 2.19 -28.86 16.27
CA ALA A 52 2.38 -27.42 16.39
C ALA A 52 2.95 -26.84 15.09
N SER A 53 3.85 -27.55 14.41
CA SER A 53 4.40 -27.16 13.11
C SER A 53 3.30 -27.01 12.05
N LYS A 54 2.34 -27.95 11.98
CA LYS A 54 1.25 -27.84 11.00
C LYS A 54 0.36 -26.60 11.18
N LYS A 55 -0.09 -26.33 12.42
CA LYS A 55 -0.87 -25.12 12.72
C LYS A 55 -0.09 -23.83 12.47
N PHE A 56 1.20 -23.91 12.72
CA PHE A 56 2.12 -22.82 12.48
C PHE A 56 2.25 -22.53 10.97
N ASP A 57 2.43 -23.56 10.15
CA ASP A 57 2.47 -23.45 8.69
C ASP A 57 1.17 -22.86 8.13
N GLU A 58 0.01 -23.32 8.61
CA GLU A 58 -1.30 -22.76 8.25
C GLU A 58 -1.39 -21.26 8.59
N SER A 59 -0.98 -20.88 9.81
CA SER A 59 -0.97 -19.46 10.24
C SER A 59 -0.01 -18.61 9.41
N TYR A 60 1.11 -19.19 8.98
CA TYR A 60 2.11 -18.53 8.14
C TYR A 60 1.59 -18.30 6.71
N GLU A 61 0.86 -19.26 6.14
CA GLU A 61 0.21 -19.11 4.84
C GLU A 61 -0.86 -18.02 4.87
N GLU A 62 -1.72 -18.01 5.89
CA GLU A 62 -2.74 -16.98 6.08
C GLU A 62 -2.12 -15.58 6.22
N PHE A 63 -1.07 -15.46 7.03
CA PHE A 63 -0.32 -14.22 7.17
C PHE A 63 0.26 -13.75 5.84
N SER A 64 0.91 -14.64 5.09
CA SER A 64 1.52 -14.31 3.80
C SER A 64 0.48 -13.87 2.75
N LYS A 65 -0.69 -14.51 2.77
CA LYS A 65 -1.82 -14.11 1.93
C LYS A 65 -2.33 -12.71 2.30
N GLY A 66 -2.64 -12.45 3.56
CA GLY A 66 -3.14 -11.14 4.00
C GLY A 66 -2.14 -10.01 3.76
N ALA A 67 -0.84 -10.30 3.94
CA ALA A 67 0.24 -9.40 3.57
C ALA A 67 0.26 -9.06 2.07
N THR A 68 0.01 -10.05 1.22
CA THR A 68 -0.06 -9.86 -0.25
C THR A 68 -1.25 -8.99 -0.62
N GLU A 69 -2.44 -9.31 -0.10
CA GLU A 69 -3.66 -8.52 -0.32
C GLU A 69 -3.50 -7.06 0.16
N MET A 70 -2.82 -6.85 1.28
CA MET A 70 -2.49 -5.52 1.78
C MET A 70 -1.58 -4.75 0.81
N MET A 71 -0.53 -5.38 0.30
CA MET A 71 0.38 -4.76 -0.68
C MET A 71 -0.34 -4.40 -1.98
N GLU A 72 -1.21 -5.28 -2.47
CA GLU A 72 -2.06 -5.03 -3.64
C GLU A 72 -3.01 -3.84 -3.40
N GLY A 73 -3.62 -3.76 -2.22
CA GLY A 73 -4.44 -2.63 -1.82
C GLY A 73 -3.67 -1.30 -1.82
N MET A 74 -2.44 -1.30 -1.30
CA MET A 74 -1.55 -0.12 -1.33
C MET A 74 -1.19 0.31 -2.75
N ASP A 75 -0.88 -0.64 -3.63
CA ASP A 75 -0.62 -0.35 -5.05
C ASP A 75 -1.85 0.22 -5.74
N GLY A 76 -3.03 -0.36 -5.51
CA GLY A 76 -4.30 0.11 -6.07
C GLY A 76 -4.62 1.54 -5.64
N MET A 77 -4.44 1.87 -4.36
CA MET A 77 -4.60 3.25 -3.86
C MET A 77 -3.60 4.21 -4.49
N GLY A 78 -2.33 3.82 -4.62
CA GLY A 78 -1.32 4.65 -5.27
C GLY A 78 -1.61 4.91 -6.75
N GLN A 79 -2.06 3.89 -7.49
CA GLN A 79 -2.47 4.02 -8.89
C GLN A 79 -3.69 4.92 -9.07
N PHE A 80 -4.67 4.80 -8.18
CA PHE A 80 -5.85 5.66 -8.17
C PHE A 80 -5.44 7.14 -8.02
N LEU A 81 -4.58 7.44 -7.04
CA LEU A 81 -4.11 8.80 -6.79
C LEU A 81 -3.36 9.39 -7.99
N LYS A 82 -2.48 8.62 -8.63
CA LYS A 82 -1.78 9.05 -9.87
C LYS A 82 -2.73 9.33 -11.02
N SER A 83 -3.75 8.48 -11.17
CA SER A 83 -4.76 8.62 -12.22
C SER A 83 -5.59 9.87 -11.99
N ALA A 84 -5.98 10.13 -10.74
CA ALA A 84 -6.68 11.34 -10.35
C ALA A 84 -5.82 12.59 -10.60
N ALA A 85 -4.56 12.60 -10.18
CA ALA A 85 -3.63 13.70 -10.40
C ALA A 85 -3.50 14.07 -11.89
N SER A 86 -3.38 13.05 -12.74
CA SER A 86 -3.29 13.20 -14.19
C SER A 86 -4.57 13.81 -14.78
N ALA A 87 -5.74 13.34 -14.34
CA ALA A 87 -7.03 13.87 -14.79
C ALA A 87 -7.22 15.34 -14.41
N PHE A 88 -6.87 15.72 -13.17
CA PHE A 88 -6.95 17.11 -12.71
C PHE A 88 -6.01 18.03 -13.49
N ARG A 89 -4.77 17.60 -13.76
CA ARG A 89 -3.80 18.38 -14.55
C ARG A 89 -4.29 18.63 -15.98
N ASN A 90 -4.91 17.63 -16.59
CA ASN A 90 -5.47 17.76 -17.94
C ASN A 90 -6.64 18.74 -17.96
N LEU A 91 -7.57 18.63 -17.01
CA LEU A 91 -8.70 19.54 -16.88
C LEU A 91 -8.23 20.99 -16.70
N ASP A 92 -7.24 21.22 -15.85
CA ASP A 92 -6.70 22.56 -15.60
C ASP A 92 -6.09 23.18 -16.88
N THR A 93 -5.33 22.37 -17.63
CA THR A 93 -4.74 22.77 -18.93
C THR A 93 -5.83 23.14 -19.95
N GLU A 94 -6.93 22.40 -20.00
CA GLU A 94 -8.08 22.69 -20.88
C GLU A 94 -8.77 24.01 -20.51
N LEU A 95 -8.98 24.25 -19.20
CA LEU A 95 -9.60 25.47 -18.69
C LEU A 95 -8.74 26.71 -18.99
N GLU A 96 -7.41 26.63 -18.80
CA GLU A 96 -6.49 27.69 -19.19
C GLU A 96 -6.54 28.00 -20.70
N GLY A 97 -6.66 26.96 -21.53
CA GLY A 97 -6.81 27.11 -22.98
C GLY A 97 -8.13 27.77 -23.39
N GLY A 98 -9.21 27.50 -22.65
CA GLY A 98 -10.54 28.07 -22.89
C GLY A 98 -10.66 29.56 -22.54
N LEU A 99 -9.92 30.03 -21.53
CA LEU A 99 -9.90 31.43 -21.08
C LEU A 99 -9.02 32.34 -21.96
N LYS A 100 -8.10 31.80 -22.77
CA LYS A 100 -7.21 32.57 -23.66
C LYS A 100 -7.86 32.99 -24.99
N LYS A 101 -9.19 33.20 -25.04
CA LYS A 101 -9.91 33.69 -26.23
C LYS A 101 -10.36 35.13 -26.10
#